data_AF-A0A963NTM9-F1
#
_entry.id   AF-A0A963NTM9-F1
#
_cell.length_a   1.000
_cell.length_b   1.000
_cell.length_c   1.000
_cell.angle_alpha   90.00
_cell.angle_beta   90.00
_cell.angle_gamma   90.00
#
_symmetry.space_group_name_H-M   'P 1'
#
loop_
_entity.id
_entity.type
_entity.pdbx_description
1 polymer ?
#
loop_
_entity_poly.entity_id
_entity_poly.type
_entity_poly.pdbx_seq_one_letter_code
_entity_poly.pdbx_strand_id
1 'polypeptide(L)'
;MQRLLRPRLEMPRLGLPAFRRRILVRGVFLLLALATVVLSVVVLKEEKERAWHSYQHGFVRSQAEVMARLRHPSGQLALLNAGHQAQDITPLTPLLLPYAAIDFDDQNKSQQAVEMAGCAVQYPDQSSVCVAVGNNPYAGGFIYVVGSFYAGALTARERGALALQDVHRARVTLEMRGATHRWIAPYEAMAARGGSTAARGRLAGFVDSGAPQLGLRARPVRDFRGWLWQNGQCRDLADRMPECLRRTFYSIRLPVELFREALFHKGARPVWPPEDLDHMQVRVEMLAPGDDATPPLFDSNAPGARLAASLSDISRALQPGEQVQIRRLDAGGSTPITLKGPDPQR
;
A
#
# COMPACT_ATOMS: atom_id res chain seq x y z
N MET A 1 65.45 -96.10 -13.00
CA MET A 1 64.70 -95.19 -12.11
C MET A 1 65.55 -93.96 -11.80
N GLN A 2 65.30 -92.86 -12.51
CA GLN A 2 65.93 -91.55 -12.30
C GLN A 2 65.42 -90.92 -10.99
N ARG A 3 66.32 -90.47 -10.10
CA ARG A 3 65.97 -89.52 -9.03
C ARG A 3 66.38 -88.12 -9.46
N LEU A 4 65.36 -87.27 -9.53
CA LEU A 4 65.37 -85.87 -9.95
C LEU A 4 66.24 -84.99 -9.03
N LEU A 5 67.20 -84.29 -9.63
CA LEU A 5 67.80 -83.06 -9.07
C LEU A 5 66.77 -81.92 -9.19
N ARG A 6 66.39 -81.30 -8.07
CA ARG A 6 65.66 -80.01 -8.08
C ARG A 6 66.66 -78.87 -7.80
N PRO A 7 66.59 -77.77 -8.57
CA PRO A 7 67.46 -76.61 -8.36
C PRO A 7 66.97 -75.80 -7.15
N ARG A 8 67.91 -75.30 -6.33
CA ARG A 8 67.61 -74.27 -5.33
C ARG A 8 67.32 -72.96 -6.07
N LEU A 9 66.07 -72.53 -6.03
CA LEU A 9 65.67 -71.16 -6.40
C LEU A 9 66.25 -70.20 -5.34
N GLU A 10 67.27 -69.44 -5.71
CA GLU A 10 67.71 -68.27 -4.94
C GLU A 10 66.65 -67.17 -5.07
N MET A 11 65.89 -66.95 -4.01
CA MET A 11 65.08 -65.74 -3.90
C MET A 11 66.00 -64.54 -3.65
N PRO A 12 65.95 -63.47 -4.46
CA PRO A 12 66.71 -62.27 -4.20
C PRO A 12 66.20 -61.63 -2.91
N ARG A 13 67.05 -61.58 -1.88
CA ARG A 13 66.77 -60.88 -0.63
C ARG A 13 66.66 -59.39 -0.94
N LEU A 14 65.42 -58.89 -1.01
CA LEU A 14 65.16 -57.45 -1.00
C LEU A 14 65.79 -56.87 0.28
N GLY A 15 66.84 -56.06 0.11
CA GLY A 15 67.58 -55.48 1.21
C GLY A 15 66.67 -54.63 2.11
N LEU A 16 66.81 -54.82 3.42
CA LEU A 16 66.27 -53.96 4.49
C LEU A 16 66.26 -52.45 4.18
N PRO A 17 67.27 -51.83 3.53
CA PRO A 17 67.22 -50.41 3.14
C PRO A 17 66.10 -50.05 2.15
N ALA A 18 65.70 -50.95 1.23
CA ALA A 18 64.59 -50.70 0.31
C ALA A 18 63.23 -50.74 1.02
N PHE A 19 63.08 -51.62 2.03
CA PHE A 19 61.90 -51.67 2.88
C PHE A 19 61.76 -50.42 3.76
N ARG A 20 62.87 -49.94 4.33
CA ARG A 20 62.92 -48.72 5.16
C ARG A 20 62.53 -47.46 4.36
N ARG A 21 62.99 -47.33 3.11
CA ARG A 21 62.60 -46.24 2.19
C ARG A 21 61.10 -46.29 1.84
N ARG A 22 60.53 -47.48 1.58
CA ARG A 22 59.09 -47.62 1.29
C ARG A 22 58.21 -47.23 2.46
N ILE A 23 58.59 -47.60 3.69
CA ILE A 23 57.87 -47.20 4.90
C ILE A 23 57.92 -45.69 5.08
N LEU A 24 59.09 -45.06 4.90
CA LEU A 24 59.23 -43.61 4.96
C LEU A 24 58.35 -42.89 3.92
N VAL A 25 58.40 -43.30 2.66
CA VAL A 25 57.61 -42.68 1.58
C VAL A 25 56.11 -42.85 1.84
N ARG A 26 55.66 -44.05 2.25
CA ARG A 26 54.25 -44.29 2.61
C ARG A 26 53.82 -43.49 3.83
N GLY A 27 54.68 -43.33 4.83
CA GLY A 27 54.42 -42.51 6.02
C GLY A 27 54.27 -41.03 5.68
N VAL A 28 55.13 -40.50 4.80
CA VAL A 28 55.01 -39.13 4.29
C VAL A 28 53.71 -38.94 3.52
N PHE A 29 53.37 -39.86 2.62
CA PHE A 29 52.10 -39.81 1.89
C PHE A 29 50.87 -39.86 2.80
N LEU A 30 50.89 -40.71 3.84
CA LEU A 30 49.82 -40.77 4.84
C LEU A 30 49.71 -39.46 5.64
N LEU A 31 50.83 -38.86 6.05
CA LEU A 31 50.82 -37.56 6.71
C LEU A 31 50.28 -36.46 5.79
N LEU A 32 50.63 -36.49 4.52
CA LEU A 32 50.16 -35.52 3.52
C LEU A 32 48.65 -35.68 3.27
N ALA A 33 48.15 -36.91 3.19
CA ALA A 33 46.72 -37.20 3.09
C ALA A 33 45.94 -36.82 4.36
N LEU A 34 46.53 -37.01 5.55
CA LEU A 34 45.93 -36.55 6.80
C LEU A 34 45.86 -35.01 6.82
N ALA A 35 46.94 -34.33 6.42
CA ALA A 35 47.02 -32.88 6.38
C ALA A 35 45.97 -32.27 5.43
N THR A 36 45.75 -32.87 4.25
CA THR A 36 44.70 -32.40 3.33
C THR A 36 43.31 -32.57 3.92
N VAL A 37 43.00 -33.71 4.55
CA VAL A 37 41.71 -33.93 5.21
C VAL A 37 41.49 -32.93 6.35
N VAL A 38 42.50 -32.70 7.19
CA VAL A 38 42.43 -31.72 8.28
C VAL A 38 42.17 -30.32 7.71
N LEU A 39 42.88 -29.92 6.67
CA LEU A 39 42.68 -28.63 6.01
C LEU A 39 41.25 -28.51 5.43
N SER A 40 40.74 -29.54 4.76
CA SER A 40 39.36 -29.55 4.25
C SER A 40 38.33 -29.40 5.37
N VAL A 41 38.52 -30.06 6.51
CA VAL A 41 37.63 -29.93 7.67
C VAL A 41 37.68 -28.52 8.25
N VAL A 42 38.86 -27.91 8.35
CA VAL A 42 39.03 -26.54 8.83
C VAL A 42 38.30 -25.55 7.90
N VAL A 43 38.49 -25.69 6.59
CA VAL A 43 37.79 -24.84 5.60
C VAL A 43 36.28 -25.01 5.70
N LEU A 44 35.77 -26.25 5.81
CA LEU A 44 34.33 -26.50 5.96
C LEU A 44 33.77 -25.89 7.25
N LYS A 45 34.52 -25.93 8.36
CA LYS A 45 34.11 -25.29 9.61
C LYS A 45 34.09 -23.77 9.47
N GLU A 46 35.11 -23.19 8.87
CA GLU A 46 35.19 -21.75 8.67
C GLU A 46 34.09 -21.23 7.74
N GLU A 47 33.82 -21.94 6.64
CA GLU A 47 32.70 -21.64 5.74
C GLU A 47 31.35 -21.75 6.47
N LYS A 48 31.17 -22.76 7.32
CA LYS A 48 29.97 -22.89 8.15
C LYS A 48 29.82 -21.73 9.15
N GLU A 49 30.89 -21.34 9.83
CA GLU A 49 30.89 -20.23 10.79
C GLU A 49 30.61 -18.90 10.09
N ARG A 50 31.26 -18.62 8.96
CA ARG A 50 30.99 -17.44 8.13
C ARG A 50 29.54 -17.40 7.64
N ALA A 51 29.03 -18.52 7.14
CA ALA A 51 27.63 -18.64 6.71
C ALA A 51 26.66 -18.38 7.86
N TRP A 52 26.94 -18.92 9.05
CA TRP A 52 26.14 -18.70 10.25
C TRP A 52 26.14 -17.23 10.69
N HIS A 53 27.31 -16.60 10.75
CA HIS A 53 27.41 -15.17 11.08
C HIS A 53 26.71 -14.27 10.07
N SER A 54 26.89 -14.55 8.78
CA SER A 54 26.19 -13.82 7.71
C SER A 54 24.67 -13.96 7.85
N TYR A 55 24.17 -15.16 8.12
CA TYR A 55 22.76 -15.41 8.37
C TYR A 55 22.24 -14.65 9.60
N GLN A 56 22.94 -14.70 10.73
CA GLN A 56 22.53 -13.97 11.94
C GLN A 56 22.44 -12.46 11.71
N HIS A 57 23.46 -11.88 11.05
CA HIS A 57 23.45 -10.46 10.70
C HIS A 57 22.33 -10.11 9.72
N GLY A 58 22.11 -10.95 8.70
CA GLY A 58 21.01 -10.80 7.75
C GLY A 58 19.64 -10.84 8.43
N PHE A 59 19.43 -11.80 9.34
CA PHE A 59 18.18 -11.97 10.07
C PHE A 59 17.87 -10.77 10.97
N VAL A 60 18.84 -10.28 11.74
CA VAL A 60 18.67 -9.09 12.60
C VAL A 60 18.35 -7.85 11.75
N ARG A 61 18.99 -7.71 10.59
CA ARG A 61 18.72 -6.62 9.66
C ARG A 61 17.31 -6.71 9.08
N SER A 62 16.90 -7.89 8.60
CA SER A 62 15.56 -8.17 8.09
C SER A 62 14.50 -7.86 9.15
N GLN A 63 14.69 -8.33 10.39
CA GLN A 63 13.82 -8.03 11.52
C GLN A 63 13.68 -6.52 11.76
N ALA A 64 14.79 -5.78 11.79
CA ALA A 64 14.77 -4.33 12.02
C ALA A 64 14.02 -3.59 10.89
N GLU A 65 14.23 -3.99 9.64
CA GLU A 65 13.56 -3.42 8.48
C GLU A 65 12.05 -3.70 8.49
N VAL A 66 11.64 -4.94 8.76
CA VAL A 66 10.24 -5.33 8.91
C VAL A 66 9.58 -4.53 10.03
N MET A 67 10.23 -4.42 11.20
CA MET A 67 9.71 -3.66 12.33
C MET A 67 9.59 -2.16 12.03
N ALA A 68 10.57 -1.59 11.33
CA ALA A 68 10.51 -0.19 10.90
C ALA A 68 9.33 0.06 9.95
N ARG A 69 9.12 -0.82 8.97
CA ARG A 69 8.00 -0.75 8.03
C ARG A 69 6.65 -0.90 8.74
N LEU A 70 6.52 -1.84 9.67
CA LEU A 70 5.27 -2.04 10.44
C LEU A 70 4.95 -0.88 11.38
N ARG A 71 5.97 -0.18 11.91
CA ARG A 71 5.79 1.02 12.74
C ARG A 71 5.45 2.27 11.93
N HIS A 72 5.85 2.31 10.65
CA HIS A 72 5.48 3.39 9.75
C HIS A 72 3.95 3.44 9.57
N PRO A 73 3.33 4.62 9.38
CA PRO A 73 1.88 4.72 9.24
C PRO A 73 1.29 3.86 8.11
N SER A 74 2.02 3.64 7.01
CA SER A 74 1.60 2.70 5.96
C SER A 74 1.59 1.23 6.40
N GLY A 75 2.55 0.81 7.22
CA GLY A 75 2.52 -0.51 7.86
C GLY A 75 1.37 -0.63 8.86
N GLN A 76 1.12 0.41 9.66
CA GLN A 76 -0.01 0.45 10.58
C GLN A 76 -1.35 0.40 9.84
N LEU A 77 -1.50 1.14 8.74
CA LEU A 77 -2.68 1.08 7.87
C LEU A 77 -2.91 -0.35 7.39
N ALA A 78 -1.86 -1.02 6.91
CA ALA A 78 -1.96 -2.37 6.39
C ALA A 78 -2.30 -3.40 7.49
N LEU A 79 -1.88 -3.18 8.74
CA LEU A 79 -2.27 -3.97 9.90
C LEU A 79 -3.73 -3.73 10.32
N LEU A 80 -4.16 -2.46 10.38
CA LEU A 80 -5.53 -2.07 10.75
C LEU A 80 -6.57 -2.59 9.74
N ASN A 81 -6.18 -2.67 8.47
CA ASN A 81 -7.05 -3.08 7.36
C ASN A 81 -6.68 -4.46 6.81
N ALA A 82 -6.04 -5.31 7.62
CA ALA A 82 -5.59 -6.64 7.19
C ALA A 82 -6.69 -7.52 6.58
N GLY A 83 -7.92 -7.43 7.09
CA GLY A 83 -9.07 -8.16 6.55
C GLY A 83 -9.49 -7.74 5.13
N HIS A 84 -9.08 -6.56 4.68
CA HIS A 84 -9.44 -6.01 3.37
C HIS A 84 -8.48 -6.45 2.25
N GLN A 85 -7.37 -7.12 2.56
CA GLN A 85 -6.31 -7.42 1.58
C GLN A 85 -6.70 -8.44 0.50
N ALA A 86 -7.79 -9.17 0.68
CA ALA A 86 -8.28 -10.16 -0.27
C ALA A 86 -9.35 -9.61 -1.23
N GLN A 87 -9.78 -8.36 -1.07
CA GLN A 87 -10.83 -7.75 -1.89
C GLN A 87 -10.24 -7.06 -3.12
N ASP A 88 -11.04 -6.95 -4.18
CA ASP A 88 -10.71 -6.15 -5.35
C ASP A 88 -10.50 -4.68 -4.95
N ILE A 89 -9.57 -3.99 -5.62
CA ILE A 89 -9.24 -2.58 -5.32
C ILE A 89 -10.41 -1.65 -5.64
N THR A 90 -11.20 -2.00 -6.66
CA THR A 90 -12.38 -1.26 -7.08
C THR A 90 -13.59 -2.19 -7.07
N PRO A 91 -14.75 -1.78 -6.53
CA PRO A 91 -15.07 -0.46 -5.98
C PRO A 91 -14.32 -0.16 -4.67
N LEU A 92 -14.12 1.13 -4.36
CA LEU A 92 -13.30 1.52 -3.21
C LEU A 92 -14.02 1.24 -1.89
N THR A 93 -13.34 0.58 -0.96
CA THR A 93 -13.79 0.42 0.42
C THR A 93 -13.06 1.39 1.34
N PRO A 94 -13.74 2.05 2.30
CA PRO A 94 -13.08 2.95 3.25
C PRO A 94 -12.07 2.22 4.15
N LEU A 95 -10.85 2.72 4.22
CA LEU A 95 -9.81 2.20 5.11
C LEU A 95 -9.82 2.90 6.47
N LEU A 96 -9.53 2.17 7.55
CA LEU A 96 -9.27 2.74 8.87
C LEU A 96 -7.86 3.32 8.94
N LEU A 97 -7.74 4.63 9.07
CA LEU A 97 -6.45 5.33 9.16
C LEU A 97 -5.76 5.11 10.52
N PRO A 98 -4.42 5.18 10.57
CA PRO A 98 -3.69 5.22 11.84
C PRO A 98 -3.80 6.57 12.59
N TYR A 99 -4.51 7.55 12.02
CA TYR A 99 -4.69 8.89 12.61
C TYR A 99 -6.13 9.11 13.07
N ALA A 100 -6.32 10.03 14.03
CA ALA A 100 -7.63 10.35 14.58
C ALA A 100 -8.61 10.90 13.54
N ALA A 101 -8.15 11.75 12.63
CA ALA A 101 -8.94 12.40 11.59
C ALA A 101 -8.02 12.97 10.50
N ILE A 102 -8.60 13.35 9.35
CA ILE A 102 -7.92 14.16 8.33
C ILE A 102 -8.40 15.61 8.46
N ASP A 103 -7.43 16.54 8.51
CA ASP A 103 -7.66 17.98 8.34
C ASP A 103 -7.98 18.28 6.86
N PHE A 104 -9.22 17.97 6.46
CA PHE A 104 -9.66 17.96 5.05
C PHE A 104 -9.77 19.37 4.42
N ASP A 105 -9.73 20.44 5.22
CA ASP A 105 -9.84 21.82 4.77
C ASP A 105 -8.50 22.48 4.43
N ASP A 106 -7.40 21.77 4.68
CA ASP A 106 -6.04 22.15 4.32
C ASP A 106 -5.44 21.15 3.32
N GLN A 107 -5.02 21.65 2.15
CA GLN A 107 -4.45 20.84 1.08
C GLN A 107 -3.21 20.08 1.55
N ASN A 108 -2.27 20.77 2.20
CA ASN A 108 -0.98 20.18 2.55
C ASN A 108 -1.16 19.11 3.64
N LYS A 109 -1.99 19.40 4.65
CA LYS A 109 -2.25 18.44 5.72
C LYS A 109 -2.98 17.20 5.24
N SER A 110 -4.02 17.37 4.41
CA SER A 110 -4.76 16.23 3.86
C SER A 110 -3.92 15.40 2.90
N GLN A 111 -3.13 16.04 2.04
CA GLN A 111 -2.18 15.36 1.16
C GLN A 111 -1.13 14.59 1.97
N GLN A 112 -0.48 15.24 2.94
CA GLN A 112 0.53 14.61 3.79
C GLN A 112 -0.04 13.42 4.56
N ALA A 113 -1.27 13.51 5.09
CA ALA A 113 -1.91 12.41 5.79
C ALA A 113 -2.09 11.17 4.88
N VAL A 114 -2.56 11.38 3.64
CA VAL A 114 -2.74 10.31 2.65
C VAL A 114 -1.40 9.71 2.22
N GLU A 115 -0.40 10.55 1.96
CA GLU A 115 0.94 10.11 1.54
C GLU A 115 1.65 9.31 2.64
N MET A 116 1.64 9.79 3.89
CA MET A 116 2.25 9.08 5.01
C MET A 116 1.53 7.76 5.31
N ALA A 117 0.19 7.74 5.24
CA ALA A 117 -0.58 6.51 5.40
C ALA A 117 -0.42 5.55 4.22
N GLY A 118 -0.09 6.04 3.02
CA GLY A 118 -0.01 5.20 1.82
C GLY A 118 -1.36 4.62 1.38
N CYS A 119 -2.49 5.25 1.74
CA CYS A 119 -3.83 4.76 1.43
C CYS A 119 -4.32 5.06 0.01
N ALA A 120 -3.59 5.88 -0.75
CA ALA A 120 -3.98 6.27 -2.09
C ALA A 120 -3.93 5.07 -3.06
N VAL A 121 -5.05 4.84 -3.73
CA VAL A 121 -5.13 4.07 -4.96
C VAL A 121 -4.68 4.96 -6.12
N GLN A 122 -3.79 4.44 -6.97
CA GLN A 122 -3.25 5.13 -8.14
C GLN A 122 -3.84 4.54 -9.42
N TYR A 123 -4.10 5.41 -10.41
CA TYR A 123 -4.69 5.05 -11.69
C TYR A 123 -3.70 5.29 -12.84
N PRO A 124 -3.88 4.64 -14.00
CA PRO A 124 -2.95 4.75 -15.13
C PRO A 124 -2.75 6.18 -15.65
N ASP A 125 -3.77 7.04 -15.50
CA ASP A 125 -3.75 8.45 -15.87
C ASP A 125 -3.00 9.35 -14.87
N GLN A 126 -2.41 8.75 -13.81
CA GLN A 126 -1.76 9.40 -12.67
C GLN A 126 -2.71 10.15 -11.74
N SER A 127 -4.02 9.90 -11.85
CA SER A 127 -4.99 10.26 -10.84
C SER A 127 -4.85 9.34 -9.63
N SER A 128 -5.34 9.80 -8.48
CA SER A 128 -5.31 9.04 -7.24
C SER A 128 -6.49 9.37 -6.33
N VAL A 129 -6.87 8.41 -5.51
CA VAL A 129 -7.88 8.61 -4.47
C VAL A 129 -7.64 7.68 -3.29
N CYS A 130 -7.85 8.21 -2.09
CA CYS A 130 -7.93 7.47 -0.84
C CYS A 130 -9.32 7.71 -0.24
N VAL A 131 -10.00 6.61 0.10
CA VAL A 131 -11.26 6.63 0.85
C VAL A 131 -10.97 6.04 2.21
N ALA A 132 -11.26 6.78 3.28
CA ALA A 132 -10.84 6.37 4.61
C ALA A 132 -11.68 6.99 5.73
N VAL A 133 -11.63 6.39 6.92
CA VAL A 133 -12.18 6.91 8.18
C VAL A 133 -11.04 7.06 9.20
N GLY A 134 -11.16 8.01 10.13
CA GLY A 134 -10.17 8.17 11.19
C GLY A 134 -10.27 7.05 12.24
N ASN A 135 -9.23 6.81 13.04
CA ASN A 135 -9.30 5.83 14.15
C ASN A 135 -10.02 6.33 15.41
N ASN A 136 -10.45 7.60 15.43
CA ASN A 136 -11.22 8.15 16.52
C ASN A 136 -12.68 8.36 16.10
N PRO A 137 -13.67 7.75 16.78
CA PRO A 137 -15.08 7.84 16.40
C PRO A 137 -15.65 9.27 16.44
N TYR A 138 -15.13 10.14 17.32
CA TYR A 138 -15.68 11.48 17.50
C TYR A 138 -15.03 12.52 16.58
N ALA A 139 -13.70 12.45 16.42
CA ALA A 139 -12.96 13.39 15.56
C ALA A 139 -12.98 12.94 14.08
N GLY A 140 -12.88 11.64 13.84
CA GLY A 140 -12.75 11.02 12.52
C GLY A 140 -13.94 10.17 12.11
N GLY A 141 -15.09 10.36 12.74
CA GLY A 141 -16.38 9.72 12.43
C GLY A 141 -17.00 10.18 11.11
N PHE A 142 -16.18 10.33 10.07
CA PHE A 142 -16.57 10.75 8.73
C PHE A 142 -15.82 9.89 7.71
N ILE A 143 -16.44 9.67 6.55
CA ILE A 143 -15.72 9.14 5.40
C ILE A 143 -15.02 10.31 4.72
N TYR A 144 -13.70 10.24 4.67
CA TYR A 144 -12.85 11.16 3.94
C TYR A 144 -12.57 10.57 2.56
N VAL A 145 -12.72 11.42 1.53
CA VAL A 145 -12.35 11.11 0.17
C VAL A 145 -11.33 12.15 -0.26
N VAL A 146 -10.09 11.74 -0.44
CA VAL A 146 -8.97 12.64 -0.72
C VAL A 146 -8.23 12.12 -1.93
N GLY A 147 -8.02 12.98 -2.93
CA GLY A 147 -7.43 12.53 -4.18
C GLY A 147 -6.93 13.65 -5.07
N SER A 148 -6.46 13.25 -6.24
CA SER A 148 -6.03 14.17 -7.29
C SER A 148 -6.38 13.62 -8.66
N PHE A 149 -6.65 14.53 -9.60
CA PHE A 149 -6.89 14.24 -11.01
C PHE A 149 -6.37 15.38 -11.88
N TYR A 150 -6.42 15.23 -13.19
CA TYR A 150 -6.06 16.29 -14.13
C TYR A 150 -7.30 16.92 -14.75
N ALA A 151 -7.32 18.25 -14.80
CA ALA A 151 -8.39 19.03 -15.43
C ALA A 151 -7.81 20.26 -16.13
N GLY A 152 -8.52 20.74 -17.15
CA GLY A 152 -8.28 22.07 -17.72
C GLY A 152 -8.74 23.19 -16.76
N ALA A 153 -8.93 24.40 -17.27
CA ALA A 153 -9.41 25.51 -16.46
C ALA A 153 -10.76 25.20 -15.78
N LEU A 154 -10.84 25.39 -14.47
CA LEU A 154 -12.04 25.06 -13.69
C LEU A 154 -13.14 26.11 -13.87
N THR A 155 -14.26 25.68 -14.47
CA THR A 155 -15.53 26.44 -14.50
C THR A 155 -16.29 26.30 -13.19
N ALA A 156 -16.53 27.41 -12.51
CA ALA A 156 -17.21 27.47 -11.23
C ALA A 156 -18.70 27.80 -11.36
N ARG A 157 -19.47 27.27 -10.42
CA ARG A 157 -20.87 27.62 -10.20
C ARG A 157 -21.01 28.91 -9.41
N GLU A 158 -21.88 29.79 -9.87
CA GLU A 158 -22.35 30.92 -9.07
C GLU A 158 -23.27 30.44 -7.93
N ARG A 159 -23.05 30.95 -6.73
CA ARG A 159 -23.86 30.58 -5.57
C ARG A 159 -25.33 30.95 -5.81
N GLY A 160 -26.19 29.93 -5.78
CA GLY A 160 -27.63 30.06 -6.04
C GLY A 160 -28.06 29.59 -7.43
N ALA A 161 -27.14 29.42 -8.37
CA ALA A 161 -27.46 28.83 -9.68
C ALA A 161 -27.96 27.39 -9.53
N LEU A 162 -28.96 26.99 -10.31
CA LEU A 162 -29.57 25.66 -10.21
C LEU A 162 -28.99 24.69 -11.24
N ALA A 163 -28.59 25.19 -12.41
CA ALA A 163 -27.97 24.38 -13.45
C ALA A 163 -26.59 23.88 -13.01
N LEU A 164 -26.35 22.58 -13.18
CA LEU A 164 -25.08 21.93 -12.83
C LEU A 164 -24.29 21.45 -14.05
N GLN A 165 -24.91 21.42 -15.22
CA GLN A 165 -24.30 20.93 -16.46
C GLN A 165 -23.10 21.79 -16.90
N ASP A 166 -23.13 23.11 -16.70
CA ASP A 166 -22.10 24.01 -17.23
C ASP A 166 -20.89 24.20 -16.29
N VAL A 167 -20.78 23.38 -15.23
CA VAL A 167 -19.77 23.56 -14.18
C VAL A 167 -19.05 22.26 -13.85
N HIS A 168 -17.82 22.39 -13.35
CA HIS A 168 -17.12 21.26 -12.77
C HIS A 168 -17.82 20.82 -11.47
N ARG A 169 -17.97 19.52 -11.28
CA ARG A 169 -18.69 18.95 -10.13
C ARG A 169 -18.13 17.59 -9.76
N ALA A 170 -18.11 17.29 -8.46
CA ALA A 170 -17.83 15.94 -7.97
C ALA A 170 -19.15 15.21 -7.75
N ARG A 171 -19.30 13.99 -8.25
CA ARG A 171 -20.38 13.07 -7.86
C ARG A 171 -19.79 12.01 -6.95
N VAL A 172 -20.42 11.79 -5.81
CA VAL A 172 -20.03 10.75 -4.85
C VAL A 172 -21.21 9.83 -4.62
N THR A 173 -21.00 8.54 -4.87
CA THR A 173 -21.97 7.49 -4.59
C THR A 173 -21.41 6.60 -3.48
N LEU A 174 -22.24 6.32 -2.48
CA LEU A 174 -21.92 5.44 -1.38
C LEU A 174 -23.00 4.36 -1.29
N GLU A 175 -22.58 3.11 -1.35
CA GLU A 175 -23.43 1.96 -1.04
C GLU A 175 -23.07 1.44 0.35
N MET A 176 -24.05 1.39 1.24
CA MET A 176 -23.89 0.94 2.62
C MET A 176 -25.21 0.39 3.13
N ARG A 177 -25.19 -0.76 3.80
CA ARG A 177 -26.38 -1.36 4.48
C ARG A 177 -27.60 -1.50 3.57
N GLY A 178 -27.39 -1.82 2.29
CA GLY A 178 -28.46 -1.96 1.29
C GLY A 178 -29.08 -0.64 0.83
N ALA A 179 -28.54 0.52 1.24
CA ALA A 179 -28.94 1.83 0.78
C ALA A 179 -27.87 2.46 -0.11
N THR A 180 -28.32 3.17 -1.15
CA THR A 180 -27.45 3.98 -2.01
C THR A 180 -27.66 5.45 -1.68
N HIS A 181 -26.59 6.11 -1.25
CA HIS A 181 -26.55 7.54 -1.03
C HIS A 181 -25.76 8.20 -2.14
N ARG A 182 -26.31 9.25 -2.76
CA ARG A 182 -25.65 9.96 -3.84
C ARG A 182 -25.65 11.46 -3.60
N TRP A 183 -24.50 12.08 -3.81
CA TRP A 183 -24.31 13.51 -3.72
C TRP A 183 -23.65 14.07 -4.96
N ILE A 184 -24.03 15.29 -5.30
CA ILE A 184 -23.43 16.09 -6.36
C ILE A 184 -22.90 17.38 -5.74
N ALA A 185 -21.64 17.69 -5.97
CA ALA A 185 -20.93 18.79 -5.33
C ALA A 185 -20.30 19.69 -6.40
N PRO A 186 -21.01 20.71 -6.89
CA PRO A 186 -20.47 21.67 -7.84
C PRO A 186 -19.31 22.47 -7.23
N TYR A 187 -18.34 22.80 -8.07
CA TYR A 187 -17.21 23.66 -7.73
C TYR A 187 -17.67 25.11 -7.60
N GLU A 188 -17.47 25.69 -6.42
CA GLU A 188 -17.69 27.11 -6.15
C GLU A 188 -16.34 27.79 -5.94
N ALA A 189 -15.92 28.63 -6.88
CA ALA A 189 -14.63 29.33 -6.79
C ALA A 189 -14.59 30.27 -5.59
N MET A 190 -13.41 30.37 -4.98
CA MET A 190 -13.09 31.38 -3.99
C MET A 190 -12.10 32.38 -4.59
N ALA A 191 -12.14 33.62 -4.08
CA ALA A 191 -11.20 34.64 -4.51
C ALA A 191 -9.76 34.16 -4.32
N ALA A 192 -8.95 34.29 -5.38
CA ALA A 192 -7.53 33.96 -5.32
C ALA A 192 -6.84 34.85 -4.28
N ARG A 193 -6.03 34.25 -3.40
CA ARG A 193 -5.19 35.00 -2.47
C ARG A 193 -3.91 35.42 -3.20
N GLY A 194 -3.65 36.73 -3.26
CA GLY A 194 -2.34 37.30 -3.58
C GLY A 194 -1.78 36.96 -4.97
N GLY A 195 -2.54 37.21 -6.05
CA GLY A 195 -2.02 37.12 -7.43
C GLY A 195 -1.66 35.71 -7.92
N SER A 196 -1.94 34.67 -7.13
CA SER A 196 -1.69 33.28 -7.51
C SER A 196 -2.58 32.84 -8.66
N THR A 197 -2.00 32.12 -9.63
CA THR A 197 -2.71 31.45 -10.74
C THR A 197 -3.35 30.12 -10.32
N ALA A 198 -3.13 29.68 -9.07
CA ALA A 198 -3.77 28.49 -8.52
C ALA A 198 -5.23 28.76 -8.20
N ALA A 199 -6.13 27.96 -8.77
CA ALA A 199 -7.55 28.05 -8.46
C ALA A 199 -7.86 27.30 -7.17
N ARG A 200 -8.72 27.87 -6.33
CA ARG A 200 -9.20 27.24 -5.10
C ARG A 200 -10.69 27.49 -4.96
N GLY A 201 -11.41 26.50 -4.48
CA GLY A 201 -12.83 26.64 -4.20
C GLY A 201 -13.38 25.53 -3.32
N ARG A 202 -14.70 25.59 -3.11
CA ARG A 202 -15.44 24.62 -2.30
C ARG A 202 -16.18 23.65 -3.20
N LEU A 203 -16.41 22.45 -2.69
CA LEU A 203 -17.34 21.47 -3.21
C LEU A 203 -18.51 21.39 -2.23
N ALA A 204 -19.57 22.13 -2.51
CA ALA A 204 -20.76 22.15 -1.68
C ALA A 204 -21.69 21.02 -2.11
N GLY A 205 -21.87 19.99 -1.28
CA GLY A 205 -22.65 18.80 -1.66
C GLY A 205 -24.14 18.99 -1.54
N PHE A 206 -24.87 18.56 -2.55
CA PHE A 206 -26.33 18.45 -2.58
C PHE A 206 -26.70 16.98 -2.75
N VAL A 207 -27.90 16.59 -2.31
CA VAL A 207 -28.43 15.25 -2.62
C VAL A 207 -28.66 15.16 -4.13
N ASP A 208 -28.15 14.11 -4.75
CA ASP A 208 -28.24 13.90 -6.20
C ASP A 208 -29.46 13.05 -6.55
N SER A 209 -30.54 13.70 -6.99
CA SER A 209 -31.75 13.04 -7.49
C SER A 209 -31.64 12.55 -8.94
N GLY A 210 -30.51 12.76 -9.61
CA GLY A 210 -30.29 12.40 -11.03
C GLY A 210 -30.87 13.42 -12.00
N ALA A 211 -31.33 14.56 -11.50
CA ALA A 211 -31.80 15.66 -12.32
C ALA A 211 -30.61 16.57 -12.71
N PRO A 212 -30.61 17.17 -13.91
CA PRO A 212 -29.53 18.06 -14.36
C PRO A 212 -29.47 19.40 -13.61
N GLN A 213 -30.53 19.71 -12.83
CA GLN A 213 -30.65 20.94 -12.07
C GLN A 213 -30.99 20.63 -10.61
N LEU A 214 -30.48 21.48 -9.71
CA LEU A 214 -30.88 21.47 -8.31
C LEU A 214 -32.34 21.93 -8.17
N GLY A 215 -33.07 21.34 -7.23
CA GLY A 215 -34.40 21.81 -6.87
C GLY A 215 -34.38 23.25 -6.35
N LEU A 216 -35.45 24.02 -6.59
CA LEU A 216 -35.57 25.44 -6.20
C LEU A 216 -35.28 25.73 -4.72
N ARG A 217 -35.48 24.75 -3.84
CA ARG A 217 -35.25 24.85 -2.39
C ARG A 217 -34.11 23.95 -1.91
N ALA A 218 -33.31 23.41 -2.82
CA ALA A 218 -32.18 22.55 -2.48
C ALA A 218 -31.16 23.35 -1.65
N ARG A 219 -30.75 22.76 -0.53
CA ARG A 219 -29.70 23.32 0.34
C ARG A 219 -28.52 22.36 0.36
N PRO A 220 -27.28 22.87 0.49
CA PRO A 220 -26.13 22.02 0.72
C PRO A 220 -26.34 21.16 1.97
N VAL A 221 -25.95 19.89 1.89
CA VAL A 221 -25.95 18.96 3.03
C VAL A 221 -24.90 19.45 4.01
N ARG A 222 -25.31 19.75 5.25
CA ARG A 222 -24.50 20.42 6.27
C ARG A 222 -23.10 19.79 6.43
N ASP A 223 -23.06 18.46 6.51
CA ASP A 223 -21.85 17.72 6.83
C ASP A 223 -21.08 17.23 5.59
N PHE A 224 -21.70 17.28 4.40
CA PHE A 224 -20.97 17.14 3.14
C PHE A 224 -20.19 18.42 2.87
N ARG A 225 -18.87 18.34 3.03
CA ARG A 225 -17.98 19.49 2.85
C ARG A 225 -16.79 19.05 2.03
N GLY A 226 -16.49 19.76 0.96
CA GLY A 226 -15.26 19.50 0.22
C GLY A 226 -14.57 20.75 -0.25
N TRP A 227 -13.33 20.56 -0.66
CA TRP A 227 -12.43 21.57 -1.18
C TRP A 227 -11.75 21.06 -2.44
N LEU A 228 -11.48 22.00 -3.34
CA LEU A 228 -10.79 21.75 -4.60
C LEU A 228 -9.68 22.79 -4.76
N TRP A 229 -8.50 22.33 -5.13
CA TRP A 229 -7.32 23.15 -5.40
C TRP A 229 -6.70 22.71 -6.72
N GLN A 230 -6.52 23.64 -7.65
CA GLN A 230 -5.82 23.38 -8.90
C GLN A 230 -4.50 24.13 -8.90
N ASN A 231 -3.43 23.39 -9.17
CA ASN A 231 -2.09 23.96 -9.29
C ASN A 231 -2.00 24.93 -10.47
N GLY A 232 -1.09 25.90 -10.42
CA GLY A 232 -0.87 26.83 -11.54
C GLY A 232 -0.06 26.25 -12.71
N GLN A 233 0.59 25.10 -12.50
CA GLN A 233 1.49 24.46 -13.47
C GLN A 233 0.75 23.44 -14.34
N CYS A 234 1.04 23.46 -15.64
CA CYS A 234 0.57 22.45 -16.59
C CYS A 234 1.28 21.11 -16.35
N ARG A 235 0.61 20.02 -16.70
CA ARG A 235 1.13 18.65 -16.68
C ARG A 235 2.33 18.53 -17.63
N ASP A 236 2.16 19.03 -18.85
CA ASP A 236 3.24 19.21 -19.81
C ASP A 236 3.58 20.70 -19.89
N LEU A 237 4.87 21.02 -19.85
CA LEU A 237 5.37 22.38 -19.96
C LEU A 237 5.21 22.95 -21.37
N ALA A 238 5.02 22.09 -22.39
CA ALA A 238 4.76 22.49 -23.77
C ALA A 238 3.32 22.95 -23.98
N ASP A 239 2.38 22.50 -23.15
CA ASP A 239 0.97 22.85 -23.27
C ASP A 239 0.72 24.31 -22.89
N ARG A 240 -0.08 24.99 -23.70
CA ARG A 240 -0.56 26.36 -23.40
C ARG A 240 -2.04 26.32 -23.06
N MET A 241 -2.50 27.36 -22.37
CA MET A 241 -3.93 27.56 -22.16
C MET A 241 -4.66 27.64 -23.52
N PRO A 242 -5.86 27.06 -23.68
CA PRO A 242 -6.70 26.43 -22.65
C PRO A 242 -6.52 24.91 -22.48
N GLU A 243 -5.76 24.24 -23.36
CA GLU A 243 -5.54 22.78 -23.41
C GLU A 243 -4.65 22.25 -22.25
N CYS A 244 -3.97 23.15 -21.55
CA CYS A 244 -3.14 22.85 -20.39
C CYS A 244 -3.92 22.14 -19.27
N LEU A 245 -3.68 20.83 -19.14
CA LEU A 245 -4.15 20.04 -18.01
C LEU A 245 -3.32 20.35 -16.78
N ARG A 246 -3.98 20.60 -15.65
CA ARG A 246 -3.32 20.91 -14.38
C ARG A 246 -3.76 19.92 -13.32
N ARG A 247 -2.81 19.56 -12.45
CA ARG A 247 -3.11 18.70 -11.30
C ARG A 247 -4.08 19.43 -10.38
N THR A 248 -5.20 18.77 -10.12
CA THR A 248 -6.30 19.26 -9.30
C THR A 248 -6.48 18.31 -8.13
N PHE A 249 -6.24 18.81 -6.93
CA PHE A 249 -6.37 18.08 -5.67
C PHE A 249 -7.73 18.37 -5.04
N TYR A 250 -8.34 17.35 -4.45
CA TYR A 250 -9.62 17.47 -3.74
C TYR A 250 -9.57 16.75 -2.41
N SER A 251 -10.33 17.28 -1.46
CA SER A 251 -10.55 16.66 -0.16
C SER A 251 -12.00 16.87 0.24
N ILE A 252 -12.74 15.78 0.42
CA ILE A 252 -14.17 15.75 0.69
C ILE A 252 -14.41 14.96 1.98
N ARG A 253 -15.29 15.48 2.81
CA ARG A 253 -15.81 14.83 4.01
C ARG A 253 -17.28 14.53 3.79
N LEU A 254 -17.67 13.26 3.87
CA LEU A 254 -19.06 12.82 3.74
C LEU A 254 -19.82 12.94 5.08
N PRO A 255 -21.16 12.99 5.08
CA PRO A 255 -21.96 13.28 6.27
C PRO A 255 -21.79 12.28 7.45
N VAL A 256 -21.79 12.77 8.69
CA VAL A 256 -21.72 11.94 9.92
C VAL A 256 -23.00 11.17 10.18
N GLU A 257 -24.12 11.60 9.61
CA GLU A 257 -25.42 10.94 9.65
C GLU A 257 -25.33 9.46 9.28
N LEU A 258 -24.40 9.12 8.39
CA LEU A 258 -24.13 7.75 7.92
C LEU A 258 -23.66 6.83 9.05
N PHE A 259 -22.98 7.37 10.07
CA PHE A 259 -22.48 6.62 11.24
C PHE A 259 -23.25 6.89 12.53
N ARG A 260 -24.34 7.66 12.46
CA ARG A 260 -25.02 8.22 13.64
C ARG A 260 -25.48 7.15 14.63
N GLU A 261 -25.99 6.01 14.14
CA GLU A 261 -26.47 4.92 15.01
C GLU A 261 -25.33 4.31 15.84
N ALA A 262 -24.15 4.11 15.25
CA ALA A 262 -22.99 3.56 15.93
C ALA A 262 -22.35 4.55 16.91
N LEU A 263 -22.35 5.85 16.57
CA LEU A 263 -21.67 6.90 17.36
C LEU A 263 -22.48 7.43 18.54
N PHE A 264 -23.82 7.46 18.44
CA PHE A 264 -24.68 8.17 19.41
C PHE A 264 -25.69 7.28 20.12
N HIS A 265 -25.49 5.95 20.15
CA HIS A 265 -26.32 5.05 20.95
C HIS A 265 -26.15 5.36 22.45
N LYS A 266 -27.24 5.73 23.12
CA LYS A 266 -27.19 6.17 24.53
C LYS A 266 -26.78 5.01 25.45
N GLY A 267 -25.68 5.17 26.17
CA GLY A 267 -25.26 4.29 27.27
C GLY A 267 -24.21 3.22 26.93
N ALA A 268 -23.76 3.12 25.68
CA ALA A 268 -22.71 2.20 25.26
C ALA A 268 -21.49 2.94 24.67
N ARG A 269 -20.29 2.39 24.83
CA ARG A 269 -19.11 2.87 24.09
C ARG A 269 -19.32 2.56 22.60
N PRO A 270 -19.09 3.51 21.68
CA PRO A 270 -19.24 3.24 20.25
C PRO A 270 -18.26 2.14 19.83
N VAL A 271 -18.74 1.17 19.08
CA VAL A 271 -17.88 0.20 18.39
C VAL A 271 -17.27 0.93 17.19
N TRP A 272 -15.93 1.00 17.16
CA TRP A 272 -15.21 1.75 16.14
C TRP A 272 -14.00 0.95 15.62
N PRO A 273 -13.75 0.91 14.30
CA PRO A 273 -14.65 1.36 13.22
C PRO A 273 -15.99 0.60 13.21
N PRO A 274 -16.98 1.03 12.40
CA PRO A 274 -18.15 0.21 12.11
C PRO A 274 -17.73 -1.19 11.62
N GLU A 275 -18.38 -2.24 12.10
CA GLU A 275 -18.05 -3.63 11.72
C GLU A 275 -18.26 -3.89 10.23
N ASP A 276 -19.13 -3.13 9.59
CA ASP A 276 -19.47 -3.22 8.17
C ASP A 276 -18.64 -2.29 7.27
N LEU A 277 -17.54 -1.71 7.78
CA LEU A 277 -16.69 -0.78 7.03
C LEU A 277 -16.19 -1.39 5.70
N ASP A 278 -15.86 -2.68 5.70
CA ASP A 278 -15.36 -3.44 4.55
C ASP A 278 -16.44 -3.77 3.52
N HIS A 279 -17.71 -3.59 3.85
CA HIS A 279 -18.84 -3.76 2.94
C HIS A 279 -19.30 -2.45 2.30
N MET A 280 -18.76 -1.31 2.73
CA MET A 280 -19.11 0.00 2.18
C MET A 280 -18.38 0.20 0.85
N GLN A 281 -19.10 0.64 -0.17
CA GLN A 281 -18.52 0.92 -1.47
C GLN A 281 -18.66 2.40 -1.80
N VAL A 282 -17.56 3.05 -2.14
CA VAL A 282 -17.52 4.46 -2.49
C VAL A 282 -17.05 4.62 -3.93
N ARG A 283 -17.85 5.30 -4.73
CA ARG A 283 -17.48 5.74 -6.07
C ARG A 283 -17.41 7.26 -6.12
N VAL A 284 -16.35 7.77 -6.73
CA VAL A 284 -16.07 9.19 -6.89
C VAL A 284 -15.87 9.47 -8.36
N GLU A 285 -16.65 10.41 -8.89
CA GLU A 285 -16.56 10.86 -10.27
C GLU A 285 -16.30 12.37 -10.28
N MET A 286 -15.31 12.80 -11.04
CA MET A 286 -15.08 14.22 -11.32
C MET A 286 -15.61 14.53 -12.71
N LEU A 287 -16.60 15.41 -12.78
CA LEU A 287 -17.33 15.72 -14.01
C LEU A 287 -16.92 17.10 -14.52
N ALA A 288 -16.66 17.18 -15.82
CA ALA A 288 -16.47 18.44 -16.54
C ALA A 288 -17.83 19.12 -16.83
N PRO A 289 -17.82 20.40 -17.25
CA PRO A 289 -18.96 21.00 -17.92
C PRO A 289 -19.40 20.15 -19.11
N GLY A 290 -20.67 19.81 -19.17
CA GLY A 290 -21.26 18.89 -20.11
C GLY A 290 -22.38 18.07 -19.48
N ASP A 291 -23.12 17.40 -20.36
CA ASP A 291 -24.19 16.49 -19.99
C ASP A 291 -23.63 15.20 -19.35
N ASP A 292 -24.48 14.43 -18.69
CA ASP A 292 -24.08 13.17 -18.05
C ASP A 292 -23.60 12.08 -19.05
N ALA A 293 -23.75 12.31 -20.36
CA ALA A 293 -23.17 11.48 -21.41
C ALA A 293 -21.67 11.76 -21.64
N THR A 294 -21.15 12.91 -21.20
CA THR A 294 -19.73 13.23 -21.26
C THR A 294 -18.97 12.35 -20.27
N PRO A 295 -17.89 11.66 -20.68
CA PRO A 295 -17.14 10.83 -19.77
C PRO A 295 -16.56 11.66 -18.62
N PRO A 296 -16.53 11.12 -17.39
CA PRO A 296 -15.92 11.81 -16.26
C PRO A 296 -14.43 12.05 -16.52
N LEU A 297 -13.91 13.18 -16.03
CA LEU A 297 -12.48 13.48 -15.99
C LEU A 297 -11.71 12.49 -15.12
N PHE A 298 -12.40 11.94 -14.11
CA PHE A 298 -11.88 10.88 -13.25
C PHE A 298 -13.04 10.04 -12.73
N ASP A 299 -12.90 8.72 -12.74
CA ASP A 299 -13.83 7.76 -12.13
C ASP A 299 -13.04 6.77 -11.29
N SER A 300 -13.35 6.68 -10.01
CA SER A 300 -12.67 5.75 -9.11
C SER A 300 -12.93 4.28 -9.45
N ASN A 301 -13.94 3.95 -10.24
CA ASN A 301 -14.19 2.59 -10.71
C ASN A 301 -13.52 2.30 -12.06
N ALA A 302 -12.70 3.22 -12.59
CA ALA A 302 -11.92 2.97 -13.78
C ALA A 302 -10.92 1.81 -13.56
N PRO A 303 -10.67 0.98 -14.60
CA PRO A 303 -9.79 -0.17 -14.48
C PRO A 303 -8.32 0.24 -14.29
N GLY A 304 -7.51 -0.70 -13.82
CA GLY A 304 -6.05 -0.50 -13.68
C GLY A 304 -5.63 0.23 -12.40
N ALA A 305 -6.54 0.34 -11.44
CA ALA A 305 -6.27 0.80 -10.08
C ALA A 305 -5.19 -0.05 -9.40
N ARG A 306 -4.24 0.59 -8.70
CA ARG A 306 -3.18 -0.07 -7.93
C ARG A 306 -3.03 0.56 -6.56
N LEU A 307 -2.87 -0.26 -5.52
CA LEU A 307 -2.56 0.23 -4.17
C LEU A 307 -1.13 0.77 -4.11
N ALA A 308 -0.94 1.92 -3.46
CA ALA A 308 0.39 2.51 -3.28
C ALA A 308 1.27 1.78 -2.25
N ALA A 309 0.66 1.14 -1.24
CA ALA A 309 1.36 0.38 -0.21
C ALA A 309 0.53 -0.82 0.27
N SER A 310 1.16 -1.97 0.50
CA SER A 310 0.50 -3.21 0.95
C SER A 310 1.41 -4.05 1.86
N LEU A 311 0.84 -4.98 2.66
CA LEU A 311 1.66 -5.95 3.41
C LEU A 311 2.50 -6.85 2.48
N SER A 312 2.12 -7.00 1.21
CA SER A 312 2.95 -7.69 0.21
C SER A 312 4.26 -6.96 -0.12
N ASP A 313 4.45 -5.71 0.30
CA ASP A 313 5.75 -5.06 0.24
C ASP A 313 6.72 -5.59 1.29
N ILE A 314 6.19 -6.09 2.42
CA ILE A 314 6.99 -6.67 3.49
C ILE A 314 7.54 -8.03 3.08
N SER A 315 6.79 -8.85 2.33
CA SER A 315 7.30 -10.13 1.83
C SER A 315 8.53 -9.95 0.93
N ARG A 316 8.63 -8.83 0.20
CA ARG A 316 9.81 -8.48 -0.61
C ARG A 316 11.06 -8.13 0.21
N ALA A 317 10.92 -7.81 1.49
CA ALA A 317 12.07 -7.55 2.38
C ALA A 317 12.59 -8.81 3.07
N LEU A 318 11.83 -9.90 3.05
CA LEU A 318 12.21 -11.16 3.69
C LEU A 318 13.22 -11.92 2.84
N GLN A 319 14.19 -12.56 3.50
CA GLN A 319 15.14 -13.45 2.84
C GLN A 319 14.48 -14.82 2.51
N PRO A 320 15.08 -15.63 1.64
CA PRO A 320 14.58 -16.97 1.35
C PRO A 320 14.44 -17.82 2.62
N GLY A 321 13.27 -18.43 2.80
CA GLY A 321 12.95 -19.23 3.98
C GLY A 321 12.54 -18.43 5.23
N GLU A 322 12.63 -17.10 5.21
CA GLU A 322 12.09 -16.26 6.29
C GLU A 322 10.57 -16.15 6.19
N GLN A 323 9.92 -16.11 7.35
CA GLN A 323 8.48 -15.90 7.47
C GLN A 323 8.16 -14.94 8.60
N VAL A 324 7.15 -14.10 8.39
CA VAL A 324 6.61 -13.20 9.41
C VAL A 324 5.17 -13.59 9.66
N GLN A 325 4.85 -13.85 10.93
CA GLN A 325 3.49 -14.12 11.38
C GLN A 325 2.99 -12.94 12.20
N ILE A 326 1.85 -12.39 11.80
CA ILE A 326 1.21 -11.25 12.45
C ILE A 326 -0.11 -11.74 13.04
N ARG A 327 -0.30 -11.53 14.35
CA ARG A 327 -1.49 -11.95 15.08
C ARG A 327 -2.04 -10.79 15.91
N ARG A 328 -3.36 -10.58 15.84
CA ARG A 328 -4.06 -9.64 16.72
C ARG A 328 -4.16 -10.25 18.13
N LEU A 329 -3.83 -9.48 19.17
CA LEU A 329 -3.76 -9.99 20.55
C LEU A 329 -5.11 -9.93 21.27
N ASP A 330 -5.98 -9.01 20.87
CA ASP A 330 -7.30 -8.73 21.45
C ASP A 330 -8.44 -9.57 20.84
N ALA A 331 -8.30 -9.99 19.59
CA ALA A 331 -9.25 -10.88 18.93
C ALA A 331 -8.86 -12.34 19.11
N GLY A 332 -9.34 -12.95 20.21
CA GLY A 332 -9.26 -14.39 20.39
C GLY A 332 -9.84 -15.12 19.18
N GLY A 333 -8.97 -15.76 18.39
CA GLY A 333 -9.37 -16.56 17.22
C GLY A 333 -9.04 -15.98 15.84
N SER A 334 -8.44 -14.79 15.71
CA SER A 334 -8.02 -14.30 14.38
C SER A 334 -6.90 -15.16 13.79
N THR A 335 -7.08 -15.64 12.55
CA THR A 335 -6.04 -16.37 11.83
C THR A 335 -4.81 -15.47 11.63
N PRO A 336 -3.60 -15.96 11.93
CA PRO A 336 -2.40 -15.15 11.77
C PRO A 336 -2.11 -14.93 10.29
N ILE A 337 -1.82 -13.67 9.92
CA ILE A 337 -1.35 -13.33 8.59
C ILE A 337 0.08 -13.85 8.49
N THR A 338 0.34 -14.72 7.52
CA THR A 338 1.67 -15.27 7.28
C THR A 338 2.22 -14.71 5.98
N LEU A 339 3.28 -13.91 6.10
CA LEU A 339 4.06 -13.40 4.97
C LEU A 339 5.32 -14.25 4.84
N LYS A 340 5.61 -14.71 3.62
CA LYS A 340 6.79 -15.53 3.32
C LYS A 340 7.71 -14.77 2.38
N GLY A 341 9.02 -14.92 2.59
CA GLY A 341 10.01 -14.48 1.63
C GLY A 341 9.93 -15.28 0.32
N PRO A 342 10.67 -14.84 -0.71
CA PRO A 342 10.75 -15.56 -1.98
C PRO A 342 11.25 -16.99 -1.76
N ASP A 343 10.77 -17.92 -2.57
CA ASP A 343 11.29 -19.29 -2.54
C ASP A 343 12.79 -19.27 -2.88
N PRO A 344 13.62 -20.05 -2.18
CA PRO A 344 15.01 -20.24 -2.58
C PRO A 344 15.01 -20.81 -4.00
N GLN A 345 15.58 -20.07 -4.96
CA GLN A 345 15.79 -20.58 -6.32
C GLN A 345 16.55 -21.91 -6.21
N ARG A 346 15.94 -22.98 -6.73
CA ARG A 346 16.53 -24.31 -6.75
C ARG A 346 17.72 -24.40 -7.70
#